data_AF-A0A537N0I6-F1
#
_entry.id   AF-A0A537N0I6-F1
#
_cell.length_a   1.000
_cell.length_b   1.000
_cell.length_c   1.000
_cell.angle_alpha   90.00
_cell.angle_beta   90.00
_cell.angle_gamma   90.00
#
_symmetry.space_group_name_H-M   'P 1'
#
loop_
_entity.id
_entity.type
_entity.pdbx_description
1 polymer ?
#
loop_
_entity_poly.entity_id
_entity_poly.type
_entity_poly.pdbx_seq_one_letter_code
_entity_poly.pdbx_strand_id
1 'polypeptide(L)' 'DDLPVADKSKMNFGSGGNSKAKAWRDIWGAGQGVGQIFDAPPAAEIVARLKSEYDAARAALFAGETVPTRLKEAAE' A
#
# COMPACT_ATOMS: atom_id res chain seq x y z
N ASP A 1 39.80 -19.12 21.80
CA ASP A 1 39.93 -20.28 20.90
C ASP A 1 38.78 -21.28 20.93
N ASP A 2 37.74 -21.10 21.74
CA ASP A 2 36.66 -22.10 21.87
C ASP A 2 35.33 -21.72 21.19
N LEU A 3 35.42 -21.01 20.06
CA LEU A 3 34.22 -20.70 19.27
C LEU A 3 34.00 -21.80 18.21
N PRO A 4 32.79 -22.35 18.08
CA PRO A 4 32.50 -23.35 17.06
C PRO A 4 32.74 -22.78 15.67
N VAL A 5 33.52 -23.51 14.86
CA VAL A 5 33.83 -23.13 13.48
C VAL A 5 32.55 -23.18 12.66
N ALA A 6 32.03 -22.02 12.27
CA ALA A 6 30.85 -21.92 11.44
C ALA A 6 31.14 -22.47 10.04
N ASP A 7 30.53 -23.61 9.72
CA ASP A 7 30.61 -24.22 8.39
C ASP A 7 29.93 -23.32 7.36
N LYS A 8 30.75 -22.69 6.51
CA LYS A 8 30.30 -21.77 5.46
C LYS A 8 29.41 -22.46 4.41
N SER A 9 29.46 -23.79 4.29
CA SER A 9 28.58 -24.55 3.39
C SER A 9 27.14 -24.62 3.88
N LYS A 10 26.90 -24.37 5.19
CA LYS A 10 25.56 -24.26 5.78
C LYS A 10 24.98 -22.85 5.70
N MET A 11 25.76 -21.87 5.24
CA MET A 11 25.26 -20.50 5.08
C MET A 11 24.45 -20.40 3.78
N ASN A 12 23.14 -20.21 3.93
CA ASN A 12 22.24 -20.03 2.79
C ASN A 12 22.29 -18.57 2.30
N PHE A 13 23.17 -18.30 1.35
CA PHE A 13 23.24 -17.02 0.62
C PHE A 13 22.32 -16.99 -0.62
N GLY A 14 21.50 -18.02 -0.83
CA GLY A 14 20.46 -18.02 -1.84
C GLY A 14 19.31 -17.13 -1.40
N SER A 15 18.92 -16.17 -2.24
CA SER A 15 17.72 -15.31 -2.11
C SER A 15 16.38 -16.11 -2.15
N GLY A 16 16.33 -17.35 -1.67
CA GLY A 16 15.20 -18.25 -1.77
C GLY A 16 15.25 -19.37 -0.74
N GLY A 17 15.39 -19.00 0.55
CA GLY A 17 15.24 -19.95 1.65
C GLY A 17 13.88 -20.66 1.59
N ASN A 18 13.90 -21.95 1.28
CA ASN A 18 12.84 -22.94 1.49
C ASN A 18 11.39 -22.63 1.03
N SER A 19 11.15 -21.57 0.25
CA SER A 19 9.85 -21.25 -0.31
C SER A 19 9.94 -21.13 -1.84
N LYS A 20 8.95 -21.68 -2.55
CA LYS A 20 8.84 -21.56 -4.01
C LYS A 20 8.65 -20.11 -4.47
N ALA A 21 8.22 -19.22 -3.56
CA ALA A 21 7.95 -17.81 -3.82
C ALA A 21 9.18 -16.95 -3.48
N LYS A 22 9.73 -16.26 -4.46
CA LYS A 22 10.80 -15.27 -4.29
C LYS A 22 10.21 -13.98 -3.74
N ALA A 23 10.62 -13.58 -2.54
CA ALA A 23 10.04 -12.42 -1.84
C ALA A 23 10.00 -11.12 -2.67
N TRP A 24 11.07 -10.80 -3.40
CA TRP A 24 11.15 -9.58 -4.20
C TRP A 24 10.31 -9.58 -5.48
N ARG A 25 9.81 -10.75 -5.90
CA ARG A 25 9.04 -10.93 -7.15
C ARG A 25 7.58 -11.28 -6.87
N ASP A 26 7.37 -12.16 -5.91
CA ASP A 26 6.10 -12.85 -5.69
C ASP A 26 5.32 -12.30 -4.50
N ILE A 27 5.95 -11.49 -3.63
CA ILE A 27 5.30 -10.88 -2.47
C ILE A 27 5.17 -9.38 -2.72
N TRP A 28 3.93 -8.91 -2.79
CA TRP A 28 3.60 -7.49 -2.97
C TRP A 28 3.07 -6.93 -1.67
N GLY A 29 3.64 -5.81 -1.21
CA GLY A 29 3.18 -5.10 -0.03
C GLY A 29 2.11 -4.07 -0.39
N ALA A 30 0.95 -4.13 0.25
CA ALA A 30 -0.09 -3.12 0.15
C ALA A 30 -0.79 -2.94 1.51
N GLY A 31 -1.22 -1.70 1.80
CA GLY A 31 -2.03 -1.41 2.98
C GLY A 31 -3.52 -1.70 2.75
N GLN A 32 -4.31 -1.65 3.82
CA GLN A 32 -5.77 -1.89 3.77
C GLN A 32 -6.53 -0.97 2.79
N GLY A 33 -5.97 0.20 2.49
CA GLY A 33 -6.57 1.15 1.54
C GLY A 33 -6.50 0.73 0.06
N VAL A 34 -5.78 -0.34 -0.30
CA VAL A 34 -5.60 -0.72 -1.71
C VAL A 34 -6.91 -1.08 -2.42
N GLY A 35 -7.90 -1.62 -1.70
CA GLY A 35 -9.22 -1.95 -2.26
C GLY A 35 -10.05 -0.72 -2.68
N GLN A 36 -9.61 0.49 -2.31
CA GLN A 36 -10.28 1.75 -2.60
C GLN A 36 -9.68 2.48 -3.82
N ILE A 37 -8.71 1.86 -4.49
CA ILE A 37 -8.03 2.43 -5.66
C ILE A 37 -8.66 1.86 -6.92
N PHE A 38 -9.27 2.72 -7.74
CA PHE A 38 -10.00 2.34 -8.95
C PHE A 38 -9.35 2.87 -10.24
N ASP A 39 -8.35 3.73 -10.12
CA ASP A 39 -7.63 4.36 -11.21
C ASP A 39 -6.13 4.51 -10.87
N ALA A 40 -5.31 4.85 -11.87
CA ALA A 40 -3.88 5.08 -11.72
C ALA A 40 -3.42 6.36 -12.48
N PRO A 41 -3.93 7.55 -12.11
CA PRO A 41 -3.59 8.79 -12.78
C PRO A 41 -2.19 9.30 -12.39
N PRO A 42 -1.64 10.31 -13.08
CA PRO A 42 -0.41 10.99 -12.69
C PRO A 42 -0.45 11.49 -11.25
N ALA A 43 0.70 11.45 -10.56
CA ALA A 43 0.80 11.85 -9.16
C ALA A 43 0.28 13.29 -8.91
N ALA A 44 0.49 14.21 -9.86
CA ALA A 44 -0.02 15.58 -9.75
C ALA A 44 -1.55 15.64 -9.67
N GLU A 45 -2.24 14.81 -10.43
CA GLU A 45 -3.71 14.71 -10.41
C GLU A 45 -4.21 14.13 -9.10
N ILE A 46 -3.53 13.11 -8.56
CA ILE A 46 -3.86 12.54 -7.24
C ILE A 46 -3.78 13.60 -6.15
N VAL A 47 -2.68 14.37 -6.12
CA VAL A 47 -2.49 15.44 -5.13
C VAL A 47 -3.56 16.53 -5.27
N ALA A 48 -3.84 16.96 -6.50
CA ALA A 48 -4.88 17.94 -6.77
C ALA A 48 -6.28 17.46 -6.32
N ARG A 49 -6.62 16.20 -6.62
CA ARG A 49 -7.87 15.56 -6.21
C ARG A 49 -8.00 15.50 -4.69
N LEU A 50 -6.97 15.02 -3.99
CA LEU A 50 -6.95 14.93 -2.53
C LEU A 50 -7.14 16.30 -1.88
N LYS A 51 -6.48 17.35 -2.41
CA LYS A 51 -6.66 18.72 -1.92
C LYS A 51 -8.11 19.18 -2.07
N SER A 52 -8.68 19.01 -3.25
CA SER A 52 -10.07 19.41 -3.52
C SER A 52 -11.07 18.66 -2.64
N GLU A 53 -10.90 17.34 -2.48
CA GLU A 53 -11.75 16.50 -1.64
C GLU A 53 -11.66 16.90 -0.16
N TYR A 54 -10.46 17.21 0.34
CA TYR A 54 -10.27 17.72 1.69
C TYR A 54 -10.96 19.08 1.91
N ASP A 55 -10.77 20.02 0.99
CA ASP A 55 -11.36 21.36 1.10
C ASP A 55 -12.91 21.27 1.09
N ALA A 56 -13.48 20.39 0.27
CA ALA A 56 -14.92 20.09 0.26
C ALA A 56 -15.41 19.43 1.56
N ALA A 57 -14.70 18.42 2.06
CA ALA A 57 -15.03 17.74 3.33
C ALA A 57 -15.00 18.72 4.51
N ARG A 58 -14.01 19.60 4.54
CA ARG A 58 -13.89 20.64 5.56
C ARG A 58 -15.08 21.60 5.50
N ALA A 59 -15.46 22.08 4.32
CA ALA A 59 -16.58 22.98 4.15
C ALA A 59 -17.90 22.35 4.61
N ALA A 60 -18.17 21.11 4.17
CA ALA A 60 -19.38 20.38 4.55
C ALA A 60 -19.45 20.09 6.05
N LEU A 61 -18.33 19.72 6.68
CA LEU A 61 -18.25 19.50 8.13
C LEU A 61 -18.68 20.74 8.92
N PHE A 62 -18.26 21.93 8.48
CA PHE A 62 -18.65 23.19 9.13
C PHE A 62 -20.08 23.64 8.77
N ALA A 63 -20.61 23.20 7.63
CA ALA A 63 -22.00 23.44 7.24
C ALA A 63 -23.00 22.45 7.88
N GLY A 64 -22.53 21.38 8.53
CA GLY A 64 -23.38 20.30 9.03
C GLY A 64 -23.89 19.36 7.94
N GLU A 65 -23.23 19.35 6.77
CA GLU A 65 -23.60 18.55 5.61
C GLU A 65 -22.74 17.27 5.52
N THR A 66 -23.31 16.21 4.97
CA THR A 66 -22.56 14.97 4.70
C THR A 66 -21.93 15.03 3.31
N VAL A 67 -20.62 14.81 3.20
CA VAL A 67 -19.97 14.61 1.90
C VAL A 67 -20.20 13.19 1.40
N PRO A 68 -20.67 13.01 0.15
CA PRO A 68 -20.75 11.68 -0.45
C PRO A 68 -19.36 11.06 -0.53
N THR A 69 -19.22 9.87 0.03
CA THR A 69 -17.99 9.08 -0.12
C THR A 69 -18.02 8.36 -1.46
N ARG A 70 -16.87 8.29 -2.15
CA ARG A 70 -16.70 7.50 -3.39
C ARG A 70 -17.10 6.01 -3.25
N LEU A 71 -17.27 5.52 -2.02
CA LEU A 71 -17.84 4.20 -1.72
C LEU A 71 -19.29 4.03 -2.19
N LYS A 72 -20.07 5.12 -2.30
CA LYS A 72 -21.48 5.04 -2.70
C LYS A 72 -21.69 5.03 -4.22
N GLU A 73 -20.72 5.50 -5.00
CA GLU A 73 -20.84 5.66 -6.46
C GLU A 73 -20.31 4.44 -7.25
N ALA A 74 -19.48 3.59 -6.63
CA ALA A 74 -18.96 2.37 -7.28
C ALA A 74 -19.84 1.13 -7.09
N ALA A 75 -20.95 1.26 -6.35
CA ALA A 75 -21.90 0.18 -6.05
C ALA A 75 -23.16 0.21 -6.94
N GLU A 76 -23.19 1.09 -7.94
CA GLU A 76 -24.25 1.24 -8.95
C GLU A 76 -23.63 1.19 -10.35
#